data_AF-A0AA88QP16-F1
#
_entry.id   AF-A0AA88QP16-F1
#
_cell.length_a   1.000
_cell.length_b   1.000
_cell.length_c   1.000
_cell.angle_alpha   90.00
_cell.angle_beta   90.00
_cell.angle_gamma   90.00
#
_symmetry.space_group_name_H-M   'P 1'
#
loop_
_entity.id
_entity.type
_entity.pdbx_description
1 polymer ?
#
loop_
_entity_poly.entity_id
_entity_poly.type
_entity_poly.pdbx_seq_one_letter_code
_entity_poly.pdbx_strand_id
1 'polypeptide(L)'
;MEDQHGHHLFQRHLEGSTGNELELIVNQVASLNQDKLLSLAIDTQGNYVVQHVLKLQNQELTDKICNKLRGHYTDLSSKKDGSHVVKKWMTSSIKGMKYAVEEFLENGRSLGQLARDQYGNYVIQRALKTTKVIFPFSNSTH
;
A
#
# COMPACT_ATOMS: atom_id res chain seq x y z
N MET A 1 17.99 -13.48 -16.41
CA MET A 1 17.48 -12.40 -17.27
C MET A 1 16.12 -12.84 -17.79
N GLU A 2 15.10 -12.79 -16.94
CA GLU A 2 13.73 -13.10 -17.33
C GLU A 2 12.81 -12.08 -16.64
N ASP A 3 11.76 -11.70 -17.35
CA ASP A 3 10.54 -11.04 -16.86
C ASP A 3 10.38 -9.51 -16.96
N GLN A 4 11.23 -8.79 -17.71
CA GLN A 4 10.95 -7.38 -18.01
C GLN A 4 9.84 -7.19 -19.07
N HIS A 5 9.55 -8.22 -19.88
CA HIS A 5 8.52 -8.17 -20.93
C HIS A 5 7.12 -8.63 -20.45
N GLY A 6 7.04 -9.63 -19.54
CA GLY A 6 5.77 -10.11 -18.99
C GLY A 6 5.07 -9.06 -18.12
N HIS A 7 5.85 -8.34 -17.31
CA HIS A 7 5.38 -7.24 -16.49
C HIS A 7 4.68 -6.12 -17.29
N HIS A 8 5.30 -5.67 -18.38
CA HIS A 8 4.71 -4.63 -19.24
C HIS A 8 3.45 -5.09 -19.97
N LEU A 9 3.38 -6.36 -20.36
CA LEU A 9 2.19 -6.94 -20.99
C LEU A 9 1.02 -7.03 -20.02
N PHE A 10 1.25 -7.50 -18.79
CA PHE A 10 0.18 -7.60 -17.78
C PHE A 10 -0.33 -6.22 -17.35
N GLN A 11 0.57 -5.26 -17.14
CA GLN A 11 0.19 -3.89 -16.83
C GLN A 11 -0.59 -3.23 -17.99
N ARG A 12 -0.18 -3.45 -19.26
CA ARG A 12 -0.90 -2.96 -20.44
C ARG A 12 -2.26 -3.64 -20.64
N HIS A 13 -2.38 -4.91 -20.28
CA HIS A 13 -3.65 -5.63 -20.39
C HIS A 13 -4.65 -5.12 -19.35
N LEU A 14 -4.20 -4.90 -18.10
CA LEU A 14 -5.02 -4.23 -17.08
C LEU A 14 -5.37 -2.78 -17.48
N GLU A 15 -4.43 -2.03 -18.06
CA GLU A 15 -4.67 -0.66 -18.54
C GLU A 15 -5.60 -0.59 -19.77
N GLY A 16 -5.76 -1.70 -20.51
CA GLY A 16 -6.68 -1.83 -21.65
C GLY A 16 -7.98 -2.59 -21.34
N SER A 17 -8.16 -3.05 -20.09
CA SER A 17 -9.35 -3.78 -19.66
C SER A 17 -10.56 -2.85 -19.57
N THR A 18 -11.74 -3.35 -19.88
CA THR A 18 -12.98 -2.56 -19.77
C THR A 18 -13.37 -2.36 -18.30
N GLY A 19 -14.18 -1.33 -18.01
CA GLY A 19 -14.57 -0.99 -16.63
C GLY A 19 -15.17 -2.15 -15.83
N ASN A 20 -15.93 -3.04 -16.50
CA ASN A 20 -16.57 -4.19 -15.86
C ASN A 20 -15.57 -5.28 -15.44
N GLU A 21 -14.55 -5.55 -16.25
CA GLU A 21 -13.53 -6.58 -15.94
C GLU A 21 -12.64 -6.14 -14.78
N LEU A 22 -12.28 -4.86 -14.75
CA LEU A 22 -11.52 -4.27 -13.64
C LEU A 22 -12.31 -4.33 -12.33
N GLU A 23 -13.61 -4.04 -12.37
CA GLU A 23 -14.47 -4.13 -11.20
C GLU A 23 -14.58 -5.56 -10.65
N LEU A 24 -14.67 -6.58 -11.53
CA LEU A 24 -14.64 -7.99 -11.13
C LEU A 24 -13.32 -8.35 -10.44
N ILE A 25 -12.18 -7.92 -10.99
CA ILE A 25 -10.86 -8.16 -10.42
C ILE A 25 -10.74 -7.51 -9.03
N VAL A 26 -11.18 -6.25 -8.88
CA VAL A 26 -11.15 -5.57 -7.58
C VAL A 26 -12.00 -6.29 -6.55
N ASN A 27 -13.23 -6.67 -6.92
CA ASN A 27 -14.13 -7.40 -6.04
C ASN A 27 -13.52 -8.75 -5.61
N GLN A 28 -12.86 -9.45 -6.54
CA GLN A 28 -12.18 -10.70 -6.24
C GLN A 28 -11.01 -10.47 -5.26
N VAL A 29 -10.17 -9.46 -5.47
CA VAL A 29 -9.05 -9.11 -4.55
C VAL A 29 -9.59 -8.71 -3.17
N ALA A 30 -10.64 -7.88 -3.13
CA ALA A 30 -11.28 -7.44 -1.89
C ALA A 30 -11.98 -8.58 -1.14
N SER A 31 -12.29 -9.70 -1.79
CA SER A 31 -12.85 -10.91 -1.16
C SER A 31 -11.80 -11.86 -0.58
N LEU A 32 -10.52 -11.75 -0.98
CA LEU A 32 -9.42 -12.58 -0.47
C LEU A 32 -9.29 -12.47 1.06
N ASN A 33 -8.91 -13.56 1.71
CA ASN A 33 -8.55 -13.51 3.14
C ASN A 33 -7.20 -12.78 3.33
N GLN A 34 -6.88 -12.47 4.59
CA GLN A 34 -5.70 -11.70 4.96
C GLN A 34 -4.38 -12.34 4.49
N ASP A 35 -4.20 -13.65 4.69
CA ASP A 35 -2.97 -14.36 4.29
C ASP A 35 -2.73 -14.30 2.78
N LYS A 36 -3.77 -14.54 1.97
CA LYS A 36 -3.67 -14.46 0.51
C LYS A 36 -3.40 -13.04 0.05
N LEU A 37 -4.02 -12.06 0.70
CA LEU A 37 -3.81 -10.65 0.38
C LEU A 37 -2.39 -10.18 0.72
N LEU A 38 -1.84 -10.63 1.86
CA LEU A 38 -0.45 -10.37 2.24
C LEU A 38 0.52 -11.01 1.26
N SER A 39 0.30 -12.29 0.92
CA SER A 39 1.12 -12.99 -0.08
C SER A 39 1.09 -12.28 -1.42
N LEU A 40 -0.08 -11.79 -1.85
CA LEU A 40 -0.22 -11.04 -3.10
C LEU A 40 0.50 -9.69 -3.04
N ALA A 41 0.47 -8.99 -1.90
CA ALA A 41 1.11 -7.70 -1.74
C ALA A 41 2.65 -7.74 -1.74
N ILE A 42 3.25 -8.88 -1.38
CA ILE A 42 4.71 -9.09 -1.40
C ILE A 42 5.19 -9.89 -2.62
N ASP A 43 4.27 -10.38 -3.44
CA ASP A 43 4.59 -11.10 -4.67
C ASP A 43 5.05 -10.13 -5.77
N THR A 44 6.08 -10.52 -6.52
CA THR A 44 6.70 -9.69 -7.56
C THR A 44 5.72 -9.27 -8.65
N GLN A 45 4.66 -10.05 -8.93
CA GLN A 45 3.63 -9.71 -9.92
C GLN A 45 2.32 -9.28 -9.26
N GLY A 46 1.95 -9.94 -8.15
CA GLY A 46 0.75 -9.67 -7.37
C GLY A 46 0.69 -8.25 -6.82
N ASN A 47 1.83 -7.66 -6.45
CA ASN A 47 1.87 -6.31 -5.90
C ASN A 47 1.33 -5.27 -6.91
N TYR A 48 1.47 -5.51 -8.22
CA TYR A 48 0.92 -4.63 -9.25
C TYR A 48 -0.60 -4.70 -9.31
N VAL A 49 -1.19 -5.88 -9.11
CA VAL A 49 -2.66 -6.04 -9.00
C VAL A 49 -3.16 -5.24 -7.80
N VAL A 50 -2.52 -5.41 -6.64
CA VAL A 50 -2.89 -4.66 -5.42
C VAL A 50 -2.76 -3.16 -5.66
N GLN A 51 -1.64 -2.69 -6.21
CA GLN A 51 -1.44 -1.27 -6.52
C GLN A 51 -2.45 -0.72 -7.54
N HIS A 52 -2.88 -1.53 -8.51
CA HIS A 52 -3.87 -1.14 -9.51
C HIS A 52 -5.26 -0.98 -8.88
N VAL A 53 -5.65 -1.91 -7.98
CA VAL A 53 -6.88 -1.78 -7.19
C VAL A 53 -6.91 -0.42 -6.45
N LEU A 54 -5.77 0.00 -5.88
CA LEU A 54 -5.64 1.29 -5.20
C LEU A 54 -5.68 2.52 -6.12
N LYS A 55 -5.60 2.35 -7.44
CA LYS A 55 -5.75 3.43 -8.43
C LYS A 55 -7.20 3.63 -8.85
N LEU A 56 -8.06 2.63 -8.70
CA LEU A 56 -9.44 2.66 -9.21
C LEU A 56 -10.39 3.58 -8.42
N GLN A 57 -9.88 4.33 -7.43
CA GLN A 57 -10.61 5.32 -6.61
C GLN A 57 -11.91 4.80 -5.96
N ASN A 58 -12.11 3.48 -5.91
CA ASN A 58 -13.19 2.88 -5.14
C ASN A 58 -12.79 2.86 -3.66
N GLN A 59 -13.26 3.87 -2.93
CA GLN A 59 -12.88 4.09 -1.53
C GLN A 59 -13.34 2.96 -0.62
N GLU A 60 -14.53 2.41 -0.84
CA GLU A 60 -15.09 1.33 -0.02
C GLU A 60 -14.24 0.06 -0.11
N LEU A 61 -13.92 -0.37 -1.32
CA LEU A 61 -13.10 -1.57 -1.54
C LEU A 61 -11.66 -1.35 -1.07
N THR A 62 -11.12 -0.14 -1.29
CA THR A 62 -9.80 0.24 -0.79
C THR A 62 -9.74 0.15 0.74
N ASP A 63 -10.71 0.72 1.43
CA ASP A 63 -10.75 0.73 2.90
C ASP A 63 -10.99 -0.68 3.48
N LYS A 64 -11.76 -1.54 2.78
CA LYS A 64 -11.93 -2.94 3.14
C LYS A 64 -10.61 -3.71 3.06
N ILE A 65 -9.83 -3.49 2.01
CA ILE A 65 -8.50 -4.06 1.84
C ILE A 65 -7.53 -3.51 2.90
N CYS A 66 -7.55 -2.20 3.18
CA CYS A 66 -6.74 -1.61 4.25
C CYS A 66 -7.05 -2.23 5.61
N ASN A 67 -8.31 -2.37 5.96
CA ASN A 67 -8.73 -3.00 7.21
C ASN A 67 -8.19 -4.43 7.35
N LYS A 68 -8.19 -5.23 6.27
CA LYS A 68 -7.68 -6.62 6.28
C LYS A 68 -6.17 -6.72 6.52
N LEU A 69 -5.42 -5.65 6.27
CA LEU A 69 -3.96 -5.64 6.38
C LEU A 69 -3.46 -4.89 7.62
N ARG A 70 -4.39 -4.39 8.44
CA ARG A 70 -4.07 -3.79 9.72
C ARG A 70 -3.29 -4.79 10.58
N GLY A 71 -2.21 -4.33 11.22
CA GLY A 71 -1.32 -5.17 12.02
C GLY A 71 -0.15 -5.76 11.22
N HIS A 72 -0.07 -5.53 9.92
CA HIS A 72 1.01 -6.02 9.05
C HIS A 72 1.72 -4.92 8.27
N TYR A 73 1.39 -3.64 8.49
CA TYR A 73 2.02 -2.56 7.74
C TYR A 73 3.52 -2.45 8.01
N THR A 74 3.97 -2.76 9.23
CA THR A 74 5.37 -2.77 9.63
C THR A 74 6.15 -3.84 8.88
N ASP A 75 5.62 -5.07 8.85
CA ASP A 75 6.25 -6.19 8.15
C ASP A 75 6.30 -5.94 6.64
N LEU A 76 5.18 -5.50 6.05
CA LEU A 76 5.10 -5.16 4.64
C LEU A 76 6.09 -4.05 4.26
N SER A 77 6.25 -3.04 5.12
CA SER A 77 7.16 -1.91 4.88
C SER A 77 8.64 -2.33 4.83
N SER A 78 8.99 -3.42 5.50
CA SER A 78 10.35 -3.98 5.53
C SER A 78 10.63 -4.95 4.37
N LYS A 79 9.64 -5.21 3.50
CA LYS A 79 9.81 -6.01 2.28
C LYS A 79 9.93 -5.10 1.06
N LYS A 80 10.72 -5.51 0.06
CA LYS A 80 10.91 -4.77 -1.18
C LYS A 80 9.57 -4.40 -1.81
N ASP A 81 8.82 -5.40 -2.26
CA ASP A 81 7.54 -5.21 -2.97
C ASP A 81 6.44 -4.68 -2.04
N GLY A 82 6.39 -5.19 -0.81
CA GLY A 82 5.46 -4.71 0.22
C GLY A 82 5.59 -3.20 0.50
N SER A 83 6.82 -2.66 0.54
CA SER A 83 7.05 -1.23 0.77
C SER A 83 6.43 -0.35 -0.32
N HIS A 84 6.42 -0.82 -1.57
CA HIS A 84 5.79 -0.12 -2.68
C HIS A 84 4.28 -0.06 -2.51
N VAL A 85 3.67 -1.18 -2.10
CA VAL A 85 2.23 -1.24 -1.84
C VAL A 85 1.85 -0.31 -0.68
N VAL A 86 2.58 -0.34 0.44
CA VAL A 86 2.31 0.54 1.59
C VAL A 86 2.42 2.02 1.22
N LYS A 87 3.47 2.41 0.48
CA LYS A 87 3.63 3.80 -0.02
C LYS A 87 2.46 4.23 -0.90
N LYS A 88 1.92 3.31 -1.71
CA LYS A 88 0.76 3.58 -2.59
C LYS A 88 -0.52 3.71 -1.77
N TRP A 89 -0.73 2.82 -0.79
CA TRP A 89 -1.87 2.91 0.14
C TRP A 89 -1.93 4.26 0.84
N MET A 90 -0.79 4.73 1.35
CA MET A 90 -0.74 6.00 2.07
C MET A 90 -1.23 7.18 1.22
N THR A 91 -1.10 7.10 -0.10
CA THR A 91 -1.60 8.13 -1.03
C THR A 91 -3.03 7.90 -1.51
N SER A 92 -3.53 6.67 -1.41
CA SER A 92 -4.85 6.27 -1.93
C SER A 92 -5.93 6.17 -0.85
N SER A 93 -5.59 6.02 0.43
CA SER A 93 -6.54 5.98 1.54
C SER A 93 -6.02 6.66 2.79
N ILE A 94 -6.76 7.66 3.27
CA ILE A 94 -6.51 8.33 4.55
C ILE A 94 -6.57 7.32 5.69
N LYS A 95 -7.49 6.36 5.62
CA LYS A 95 -7.67 5.31 6.63
C LYS A 95 -6.48 4.36 6.68
N GLY A 96 -6.03 3.87 5.53
CA GLY A 96 -4.82 3.04 5.44
C GLY A 96 -3.57 3.77 5.92
N MET A 97 -3.44 5.05 5.59
CA MET A 97 -2.36 5.90 6.08
C MET A 97 -2.39 6.05 7.61
N LYS A 98 -3.57 6.32 8.19
CA LYS A 98 -3.76 6.42 9.64
C LYS A 98 -3.37 5.10 10.33
N TYR A 99 -3.82 3.97 9.83
CA TYR A 99 -3.48 2.67 10.42
C TYR A 99 -1.99 2.33 10.34
N ALA A 100 -1.35 2.60 9.20
CA ALA A 100 0.09 2.38 9.07
C ALA A 100 0.87 3.25 10.06
N VAL A 101 0.49 4.53 10.22
CA VAL A 101 1.12 5.43 11.18
C VAL A 101 0.87 4.98 12.63
N GLU A 102 -0.36 4.60 12.98
CA GLU A 102 -0.68 4.03 14.29
C GLU A 102 0.23 2.82 14.60
N GLU A 103 0.34 1.88 13.66
CA GLU A 103 1.14 0.66 13.82
C GLU A 103 2.64 0.95 13.96
N PHE A 104 3.17 1.92 13.20
CA PHE A 104 4.58 2.31 13.30
C PHE A 104 4.91 2.93 14.66
N LEU A 105 3.93 3.61 15.28
CA LEU A 105 4.07 4.29 16.56
C LEU A 105 3.77 3.39 17.76
N GLU A 106 2.98 2.32 17.59
CA GLU A 106 2.40 1.51 18.66
C GLU A 106 3.44 0.95 19.65
N ASN A 107 4.68 0.75 19.22
CA ASN A 107 5.75 0.25 20.09
C ASN A 107 7.07 1.05 20.04
N GLY A 108 7.16 2.16 19.28
CA GLY A 108 8.35 3.01 19.09
C GLY A 108 9.58 2.34 18.43
N ARG A 109 9.80 1.06 18.70
CA ARG A 109 10.84 0.20 18.12
C ARG A 109 10.63 0.00 16.62
N SER A 110 9.39 -0.18 16.18
CA SER A 110 9.03 -0.37 14.77
C SER A 110 9.44 0.83 13.93
N LEU A 111 9.16 2.06 14.38
CA LEU A 111 9.58 3.27 13.68
C LEU A 111 11.10 3.36 13.53
N GLY A 112 11.85 3.12 14.63
CA GLY A 112 13.31 3.17 14.63
C GLY A 112 13.95 2.09 13.77
N GLN A 113 13.34 0.91 13.69
CA GLN A 113 13.75 -0.18 12.79
C GLN A 113 13.47 0.17 11.34
N LEU A 114 12.24 0.57 11.01
CA LEU A 114 11.85 0.94 9.65
C LEU A 114 12.68 2.10 9.12
N ALA A 115 12.99 3.10 9.94
CA ALA A 115 13.82 4.23 9.53
C ALA A 115 15.24 3.83 9.11
N ARG A 116 15.75 2.69 9.59
CA ARG A 116 17.08 2.14 9.25
C ARG A 116 17.01 1.00 8.25
N ASP A 117 15.81 0.50 7.95
CA ASP A 117 15.59 -0.58 6.99
C ASP A 117 15.81 -0.09 5.55
N GLN A 118 16.34 -0.96 4.69
CA GLN A 118 16.63 -0.66 3.28
C GLN A 118 15.40 -0.29 2.45
N TYR A 119 14.19 -0.72 2.83
CA TYR A 119 12.92 -0.42 2.18
C TYR A 119 12.02 0.48 3.06
N GLY A 120 11.96 0.17 4.36
CA GLY A 120 11.13 0.85 5.34
C GLY A 120 11.41 2.35 5.44
N ASN A 121 12.67 2.78 5.24
CA ASN A 121 13.04 4.19 5.35
C ASN A 121 12.24 5.06 4.36
N TYR A 122 11.97 4.53 3.16
CA TYR A 122 11.17 5.23 2.14
C TYR A 122 9.69 5.30 2.52
N VAL A 123 9.20 4.29 3.25
CA VAL A 123 7.83 4.27 3.77
C VAL A 123 7.67 5.32 4.87
N ILE A 124 8.62 5.42 5.79
CA ILE A 124 8.60 6.45 6.84
C ILE A 124 8.67 7.86 6.24
N GLN A 125 9.57 8.09 5.27
CA GLN A 125 9.63 9.35 4.55
C GLN A 125 8.31 9.69 3.85
N ARG A 126 7.63 8.68 3.28
CA ARG A 126 6.30 8.87 2.67
C ARG A 126 5.26 9.22 3.72
N ALA A 127 5.21 8.49 4.84
CA ALA A 127 4.28 8.77 5.93
C ALA A 127 4.45 10.21 6.43
N LEU A 128 5.69 10.67 6.67
CA LEU A 128 5.99 12.05 7.09
C LEU A 128 5.55 13.11 6.06
N LYS A 129 5.70 12.84 4.76
CA LYS A 129 5.26 13.77 3.71
C LYS A 129 3.74 13.83 3.65
N THR A 130 3.06 12.68 3.70
CA THR A 130 1.60 12.61 3.59
C THR A 130 0.91 13.17 4.82
N THR A 131 1.41 12.90 6.03
CA THR A 131 0.82 13.43 7.28
C THR A 131 0.93 14.95 7.36
N LYS A 132 2.03 15.56 6.92
CA LYS A 132 2.19 17.02 6.88
C LYS A 132 1.19 17.72 5.95
N VAL A 133 0.80 17.07 4.85
CA VAL A 133 -0.18 17.62 3.91
C VAL A 133 -1.59 17.56 4.50
N ILE A 134 -1.91 16.49 5.22
CA ILE A 134 -3.27 16.24 5.75
C ILE A 134 -3.48 16.96 7.09
N PHE A 135 -2.44 17.01 7.93
CA PHE A 135 -2.40 17.72 9.19
C PHE A 135 -1.24 18.72 9.12
N PRO A 136 -1.42 19.86 8.43
CA PRO A 136 -0.43 20.92 8.48
C PRO A 136 -0.26 21.28 9.95
N PHE A 137 0.95 21.10 10.49
CA PHE A 137 1.29 21.67 11.79
C PHE A 137 1.01 23.17 11.64
N SER A 138 -0.05 23.65 12.28
CA SER A 138 -0.28 25.07 12.44
C SER A 138 0.98 25.58 13.13
N ASN A 139 1.81 26.31 12.40
CA ASN A 139 2.90 27.06 12.98
C ASN A 139 2.25 28.07 13.93
N SER A 140 2.06 27.67 15.19
CA SER A 140 1.82 28.61 16.27
C SER A 140 3.11 29.42 16.38
N THR A 141 3.04 30.59 15.76
CA THR A 141 4.00 31.67 15.91
C THR A 141 4.05 31.99 17.39
N HIS A 142 5.18 31.70 18.02
CA HIS A 142 5.62 32.37 19.24
C HIS A 142 6.63 33.44 18.87
#